data_AF-A0A813ISP2-F1
#
_entry.id   AF-A0A813ISP2-F1
#
_cell.length_a   1.000
_cell.length_b   1.000
_cell.length_c   1.000
_cell.angle_alpha   90.00
_cell.angle_beta   90.00
_cell.angle_gamma   90.00
#
_symmetry.space_group_name_H-M   'P 1'
#
loop_
_entity.id
_entity.type
_entity.pdbx_description
1 polymer ?
#
loop_
_entity_poly.entity_id
_entity_poly.type
_entity_poly.pdbx_seq_one_letter_code
_entity_poly.pdbx_strand_id
1 'polypeptide(L)'
;SAQAVRSGDMAGAPVPLQACLWGLARAFRNEHPDLKVVCTDVGQQVGIGLAMQPHIWKVEQELAIREGQMEAGTEILAPRLIEVSASEVSPGGKPLAFSENASFVITGGLGALGLIFAKWLADGGAKHIALVSRSGRPPADCRMAFKRLASKVSVHTADISSLEDVKKMMGSLAKQGMPPVQGIIHAAGSLSDRMVVDLEQAHLKEVLAPKVQGTLNLHDAASGLALEFFALFSSVAALLGTPAQGNYCAANAFLDAFASHRRDHALPAVSIQWGPWAE
;
A
#
# COMPACT_ATOMS: atom_id res chain seq x y z
N SER A 1 -3.86 1.69 16.68
CA SER A 1 -3.67 0.30 16.22
C SER A 1 -2.77 0.33 14.99
N ALA A 2 -1.86 -0.64 14.90
CA ALA A 2 -0.92 -0.83 13.80
C ALA A 2 -1.45 -1.79 12.72
N GLN A 3 -2.38 -2.68 13.07
CA GLN A 3 -3.02 -3.62 12.15
C GLN A 3 -4.51 -3.73 12.47
N ALA A 4 -5.35 -3.53 11.44
CA ALA A 4 -6.78 -3.78 11.59
C ALA A 4 -7.03 -5.27 11.77
N VAL A 5 -7.67 -5.66 12.87
CA VAL A 5 -8.11 -7.04 13.12
C VAL A 5 -9.62 -7.15 12.97
N ARG A 6 -10.33 -6.04 13.19
CA ARG A 6 -11.77 -5.86 12.94
C ARG A 6 -12.04 -4.58 12.15
N SER A 7 -13.19 -4.53 11.49
CA SER A 7 -13.69 -3.28 10.91
C SER A 7 -13.84 -2.22 12.01
N GLY A 8 -13.32 -1.01 11.78
CA GLY A 8 -13.34 0.06 12.77
C GLY A 8 -12.24 0.01 13.84
N ASP A 9 -11.36 -1.00 13.84
CA ASP A 9 -10.17 -1.00 14.73
C ASP A 9 -9.25 0.21 14.45
N MET A 10 -9.35 0.80 13.26
CA MET A 10 -8.62 1.97 12.81
C MET A 10 -9.53 3.22 12.75
N ALA A 11 -10.67 3.23 13.46
CA ALA A 11 -11.57 4.39 13.55
C ALA A 11 -11.17 5.41 14.66
N GLY A 12 -10.32 5.02 15.62
CA GLY A 12 -9.57 5.97 16.47
C GLY A 12 -8.37 6.55 15.72
N ALA A 13 -7.47 7.35 16.30
CA ALA A 13 -6.26 7.81 15.60
C ALA A 13 -5.29 6.65 15.34
N PRO A 14 -5.25 6.06 14.13
CA PRO A 14 -4.35 4.96 13.83
C PRO A 14 -3.09 5.59 13.29
N VAL A 15 -1.97 4.91 13.47
CA VAL A 15 -0.76 5.34 12.81
C VAL A 15 -0.39 4.22 11.87
N PRO A 16 -0.84 4.23 10.59
CA PRO A 16 -0.41 3.25 9.60
C PRO A 16 1.11 3.09 9.56
N LEU A 17 1.87 4.12 9.96
CA LEU A 17 3.33 4.06 10.14
C LEU A 17 3.79 3.00 11.16
N GLN A 18 3.00 2.69 12.18
CA GLN A 18 3.33 1.60 13.12
C GLN A 18 3.33 0.24 12.43
N ALA A 19 2.57 0.07 11.32
CA ALA A 19 2.59 -1.15 10.54
C ALA A 19 3.95 -1.43 9.90
N CYS A 20 4.78 -0.41 9.68
CA CYS A 20 6.16 -0.58 9.23
C CYS A 20 6.97 -1.50 10.15
N LEU A 21 6.74 -1.42 11.47
CA LEU A 21 7.45 -2.26 12.45
C LEU A 21 7.10 -3.74 12.27
N TRP A 22 5.87 -4.06 11.89
CA TRP A 22 5.47 -5.44 11.62
C TRP A 22 6.16 -6.04 10.41
N GLY A 23 6.19 -5.31 9.30
CA GLY A 23 6.90 -5.74 8.10
C GLY A 23 8.40 -5.93 8.36
N LEU A 24 9.02 -4.98 9.08
CA LEU A 24 10.43 -5.06 9.46
C LEU A 24 10.71 -6.27 10.36
N ALA A 25 9.87 -6.49 11.38
CA ALA A 25 10.03 -7.58 12.34
C ALA A 25 9.90 -8.95 11.67
N ARG A 26 8.98 -9.11 10.71
CA ARG A 26 8.83 -10.35 9.93
C ARG A 26 10.12 -10.69 9.17
N ALA A 27 10.70 -9.72 8.47
CA ALA A 27 11.98 -9.92 7.79
C ALA A 27 13.11 -10.24 8.78
N PHE A 28 13.21 -9.48 9.88
CA PHE A 28 14.22 -9.70 10.92
C PHE A 28 14.13 -11.10 11.54
N ARG A 29 12.93 -11.62 11.82
CA ARG A 29 12.75 -12.99 12.32
C ARG A 29 13.27 -14.04 11.35
N ASN A 30 13.10 -13.82 10.05
CA ASN A 30 13.60 -14.74 9.02
C ASN A 30 15.12 -14.64 8.84
N GLU A 31 15.73 -13.50 9.18
CA GLU A 31 17.19 -13.32 9.19
C GLU A 31 17.85 -13.85 10.48
N HIS A 32 17.14 -13.79 11.60
CA HIS A 32 17.64 -14.16 12.93
C HIS A 32 16.68 -15.11 13.68
N PRO A 33 16.55 -16.38 13.24
CA PRO A 33 15.62 -17.34 13.82
C PRO A 33 15.92 -17.67 15.29
N ASP A 34 17.16 -17.46 15.74
CA ASP A 34 17.59 -17.69 17.13
C ASP A 34 17.10 -16.59 18.09
N LEU A 35 16.63 -15.45 17.55
CA LEU A 35 16.12 -14.34 18.34
C LEU A 35 14.60 -14.36 18.38
N LYS A 36 14.06 -14.30 19.59
CA LYS A 36 12.61 -14.18 19.78
C LYS A 36 12.16 -12.73 19.63
N VAL A 37 11.50 -12.43 18.52
CA VAL A 37 10.85 -11.14 18.29
C VAL A 37 9.33 -11.31 18.28
N VAL A 38 8.65 -10.59 19.16
CA VAL A 38 7.19 -10.57 19.24
C VAL A 38 6.74 -9.14 19.01
N CYS A 39 5.70 -8.94 18.20
CA CYS A 39 5.00 -7.67 18.21
C CYS A 39 3.56 -7.88 18.70
N THR A 40 3.05 -6.88 19.40
CA THR A 40 1.73 -6.89 20.02
C THR A 40 1.05 -5.57 19.72
N ASP A 41 -0.06 -5.59 19.02
CA ASP A 41 -0.86 -4.39 18.75
C ASP A 41 -1.93 -4.24 19.83
N VAL A 42 -1.85 -3.17 20.62
CA VAL A 42 -2.70 -2.94 21.79
C VAL A 42 -3.80 -1.93 21.45
N GLY A 43 -5.06 -2.30 21.68
CA GLY A 43 -6.21 -1.40 21.52
C GLY A 43 -6.14 -0.22 22.50
N GLN A 44 -6.64 0.96 22.11
CA GLN A 44 -6.53 2.18 22.91
C GLN A 44 -7.16 2.06 24.31
N GLN A 45 -8.23 1.27 24.44
CA GLN A 45 -8.92 1.03 25.71
C GLN A 45 -8.24 -0.04 26.57
N VAL A 46 -7.22 -0.73 26.03
CA VAL A 46 -6.47 -1.76 26.74
C VAL A 46 -5.16 -1.15 27.26
N GLY A 47 -4.90 -1.32 28.56
CA GLY A 47 -3.65 -0.87 29.16
C GLY A 47 -2.44 -1.67 28.68
N ILE A 48 -1.34 -0.98 28.33
CA ILE A 48 -0.09 -1.61 27.85
C ILE A 48 0.52 -2.61 28.84
N GLY A 49 0.22 -2.48 30.14
CA GLY A 49 0.69 -3.41 31.18
C GLY A 49 0.30 -4.87 30.93
N LEU A 50 -0.85 -5.12 30.29
CA LEU A 50 -1.26 -6.47 29.90
C LEU A 50 -0.34 -7.02 28.79
N ALA A 51 -0.03 -6.20 27.79
CA ALA A 51 0.86 -6.59 26.70
C ALA A 51 2.30 -6.89 27.15
N MET A 52 2.70 -6.39 28.32
CA MET A 52 4.02 -6.60 28.91
C MET A 52 4.14 -7.88 29.74
N GLN A 53 3.05 -8.64 29.90
CA GLN A 53 3.10 -9.87 30.71
C GLN A 53 3.84 -10.99 29.94
N PRO A 54 4.85 -11.66 30.55
CA PRO A 54 5.70 -12.62 29.83
C PRO A 54 4.96 -13.81 29.21
N HIS A 55 3.79 -14.17 29.72
CA HIS A 55 2.99 -15.27 29.19
C HIS A 55 2.35 -14.92 27.83
N ILE A 56 2.05 -13.64 27.57
CA ILE A 56 1.50 -13.16 26.29
C ILE A 56 2.46 -13.48 25.16
N TRP A 57 3.75 -13.18 25.35
CA TRP A 57 4.78 -13.38 24.33
C TRP A 57 5.09 -14.86 24.06
N LYS A 58 4.57 -15.79 24.86
CA LYS A 58 4.78 -17.24 24.66
C LYS A 58 3.76 -17.87 23.73
N VAL A 59 2.66 -17.18 23.41
CA VAL A 59 1.56 -17.73 22.63
C VAL A 59 1.89 -17.72 21.13
N GLU A 60 2.16 -16.54 20.57
CA GLU A 60 2.44 -16.32 19.16
C GLU A 60 3.46 -15.19 18.98
N GLN A 61 4.02 -15.08 17.77
CA GLN A 61 4.95 -14.00 17.42
C GLN A 61 4.24 -12.69 17.02
N GLU A 62 2.97 -12.79 16.67
CA GLU A 62 2.13 -11.67 16.27
C GLU A 62 0.80 -11.73 16.99
N LEU A 63 0.50 -10.69 17.76
CA LEU A 63 -0.68 -10.64 18.61
C LEU A 63 -1.38 -9.29 18.46
N ALA A 64 -2.69 -9.30 18.62
CA ALA A 64 -3.49 -8.11 18.84
C ALA A 64 -4.32 -8.28 20.10
N ILE A 65 -4.28 -7.27 20.96
CA ILE A 65 -5.04 -7.25 22.20
C ILE A 65 -6.13 -6.19 22.05
N ARG A 66 -7.38 -6.60 22.24
CA ARG A 66 -8.57 -5.76 22.06
C ARG A 66 -9.47 -5.88 23.28
N GLU A 67 -10.30 -4.87 23.50
CA GLU A 67 -11.42 -5.00 24.42
C GLU A 67 -12.38 -6.08 23.90
N GLY A 68 -12.84 -6.97 24.77
CA GLY A 68 -13.75 -8.05 24.41
C GLY A 68 -15.12 -7.50 24.00
N GLN A 69 -15.75 -8.11 23.00
CA GLN A 69 -17.08 -7.72 22.53
C GLN A 69 -18.24 -8.22 23.41
N MET A 70 -17.96 -9.13 24.35
CA MET A 70 -18.93 -9.63 25.34
C MET A 70 -18.51 -9.21 26.75
N GLU A 71 -19.34 -9.45 27.76
CA GLU A 71 -19.06 -9.16 29.19
C GLU A 71 -17.72 -9.73 29.72
N ALA A 72 -17.06 -10.60 28.94
CA ALA A 72 -15.74 -11.16 29.19
C ALA A 72 -14.59 -10.25 28.71
N GLY A 73 -14.15 -9.35 29.59
CA GLY A 73 -12.76 -8.86 29.68
C GLY A 73 -12.02 -8.51 28.38
N THR A 74 -10.72 -8.81 28.34
CA THR A 74 -9.81 -8.51 27.21
C THR A 74 -9.64 -9.72 26.31
N GLU A 75 -9.54 -9.51 25.01
CA GLU A 75 -9.36 -10.55 23.99
C GLU A 75 -7.97 -10.49 23.36
N ILE A 76 -7.37 -11.67 23.13
CA ILE A 76 -6.07 -11.82 22.48
C ILE A 76 -6.28 -12.57 21.17
N LEU A 77 -5.89 -11.93 20.07
CA LEU A 77 -6.09 -12.39 18.70
C LEU A 77 -4.73 -12.63 18.04
N ALA A 78 -4.67 -13.61 17.14
CA ALA A 78 -3.50 -13.90 16.32
C ALA A 78 -3.91 -13.93 14.84
N PRO A 79 -3.12 -13.32 13.93
CA PRO A 79 -3.45 -13.31 12.51
C PRO A 79 -3.31 -14.71 11.91
N ARG A 80 -4.17 -15.03 10.94
CA ARG A 80 -4.13 -16.26 10.15
C ARG A 80 -4.40 -15.94 8.69
N LEU A 81 -3.65 -16.59 7.81
CA LEU A 81 -3.93 -16.59 6.38
C LEU A 81 -5.00 -17.63 6.09
N ILE A 82 -6.03 -17.23 5.35
CA ILE A 82 -7.10 -18.12 4.90
C ILE A 82 -7.21 -18.04 3.39
N GLU A 83 -7.64 -19.13 2.78
CA GLU A 83 -8.06 -19.13 1.38
C GLU A 83 -9.43 -18.49 1.27
N VAL A 84 -9.60 -17.62 0.28
CA VAL A 84 -10.88 -16.98 -0.03
C VAL A 84 -11.17 -17.16 -1.51
N SER A 85 -12.35 -17.64 -1.86
CA SER A 85 -12.75 -17.82 -3.25
C SER A 85 -13.14 -16.48 -3.89
N ALA A 86 -12.92 -16.34 -5.20
CA ALA A 86 -13.31 -15.14 -5.94
C ALA A 86 -14.83 -14.85 -5.84
N SER A 87 -15.66 -15.89 -5.74
CA SER A 87 -17.11 -15.77 -5.54
C SER A 87 -17.50 -15.19 -4.19
N GLU A 88 -16.69 -15.38 -3.15
CA GLU A 88 -16.93 -14.80 -1.81
C GLU A 88 -16.48 -13.34 -1.75
N VAL A 89 -15.41 -12.97 -2.46
CA VAL A 89 -14.87 -11.60 -2.46
C VAL A 89 -15.69 -10.66 -3.35
N SER A 90 -16.36 -11.17 -4.38
CA SER A 90 -17.20 -10.35 -5.28
C SER A 90 -18.49 -11.05 -5.69
N PRO A 91 -19.44 -11.27 -4.75
CA PRO A 91 -20.75 -11.82 -5.09
C PRO A 91 -21.50 -10.83 -6.01
N GLY A 92 -21.57 -11.13 -7.31
CA GLY A 92 -22.27 -10.28 -8.29
C GLY A 92 -21.51 -9.02 -8.73
N GLY A 93 -20.18 -8.99 -8.58
CA GLY A 93 -19.37 -7.84 -9.00
C GLY A 93 -19.52 -7.52 -10.48
N LYS A 94 -20.07 -6.35 -10.81
CA LYS A 94 -20.03 -5.83 -12.17
C LYS A 94 -18.59 -5.41 -12.50
N PRO A 95 -18.10 -5.67 -13.73
CA PRO A 95 -16.82 -5.12 -14.17
C PRO A 95 -16.78 -3.61 -13.97
N LEU A 96 -15.64 -3.07 -13.54
CA LEU A 96 -15.43 -1.64 -13.48
C LEU A 96 -15.66 -1.04 -14.88
N ALA A 97 -16.56 -0.06 -14.95
CA ALA A 97 -16.81 0.69 -16.18
C ALA A 97 -16.17 2.07 -16.01
N PHE A 98 -15.10 2.34 -16.75
CA PHE A 98 -14.39 3.60 -16.64
C PHE A 98 -15.12 4.70 -17.41
N SER A 99 -15.57 5.73 -16.70
CA SER A 99 -16.18 6.92 -17.32
C SER A 99 -15.23 7.57 -18.33
N GLU A 100 -15.76 7.94 -19.50
CA GLU A 100 -15.00 8.72 -20.49
C GLU A 100 -14.67 10.13 -19.98
N ASN A 101 -15.45 10.65 -19.02
CA ASN A 101 -15.27 11.95 -18.38
C ASN A 101 -14.50 11.84 -17.06
N ALA A 102 -13.52 10.92 -16.99
CA ALA A 102 -12.71 10.69 -15.82
C ALA A 102 -11.23 10.47 -16.17
N SER A 103 -10.36 10.89 -15.27
CA SER A 103 -8.92 10.66 -15.37
C SER A 103 -8.42 9.62 -14.37
N PHE A 104 -7.42 8.86 -14.79
CA PHE A 104 -6.80 7.80 -14.00
C PHE A 104 -5.29 8.04 -13.90
N VAL A 105 -4.79 8.11 -12.67
CA VAL A 105 -3.37 8.39 -12.39
C VAL A 105 -2.67 7.10 -12.00
N ILE A 106 -1.57 6.77 -12.68
CA ILE A 106 -0.72 5.62 -12.36
C ILE A 106 0.68 6.11 -12.00
N THR A 107 1.05 6.00 -10.73
CA THR A 107 2.42 6.30 -10.27
C THR A 107 3.31 5.08 -10.39
N GLY A 108 4.60 5.27 -10.69
CA GLY A 108 5.41 4.18 -11.23
C GLY A 108 4.93 3.74 -12.62
N GLY A 109 4.19 4.62 -13.31
CA GLY A 109 3.40 4.29 -14.50
C GLY A 109 4.21 3.84 -15.71
N LEU A 110 5.52 4.14 -15.72
CA LEU A 110 6.42 3.73 -16.81
C LEU A 110 7.19 2.42 -16.53
N GLY A 111 7.02 1.82 -15.34
CA GLY A 111 7.54 0.49 -15.04
C GLY A 111 6.61 -0.63 -15.52
N ALA A 112 7.05 -1.88 -15.39
CA ALA A 112 6.32 -3.05 -15.90
C ALA A 112 4.86 -3.11 -15.43
N LEU A 113 4.61 -3.07 -14.11
CA LEU A 113 3.26 -3.09 -13.54
C LEU A 113 2.44 -1.86 -13.96
N GLY A 114 3.06 -0.68 -13.98
CA GLY A 114 2.39 0.54 -14.42
C GLY A 114 1.86 0.44 -15.84
N LEU A 115 2.65 -0.13 -16.77
CA LEU A 115 2.26 -0.31 -18.16
C LEU A 115 1.22 -1.43 -18.34
N ILE A 116 1.29 -2.52 -17.56
CA ILE A 116 0.25 -3.56 -17.55
C ILE A 116 -1.10 -2.95 -17.16
N PHE A 117 -1.13 -2.17 -16.09
CA PHE A 117 -2.37 -1.56 -15.62
C PHE A 117 -2.82 -0.38 -16.49
N ALA A 118 -1.90 0.33 -17.13
CA ALA A 118 -2.25 1.33 -18.15
C ALA A 118 -2.95 0.68 -19.35
N LYS A 119 -2.45 -0.48 -19.81
CA LYS A 119 -3.11 -1.27 -20.85
C LYS A 119 -4.49 -1.74 -20.40
N TRP A 120 -4.59 -2.29 -19.18
CA TRP A 120 -5.86 -2.76 -18.63
C TRP A 120 -6.91 -1.64 -18.54
N LEU A 121 -6.55 -0.45 -18.06
CA LEU A 121 -7.43 0.72 -18.05
C LEU A 121 -7.88 1.11 -19.47
N ALA A 122 -6.93 1.17 -20.41
CA ALA A 122 -7.20 1.55 -21.79
C ALA A 122 -8.12 0.54 -22.50
N ASP A 123 -7.93 -0.76 -22.26
CA ASP A 123 -8.77 -1.83 -22.80
C ASP A 123 -10.16 -1.83 -22.14
N GLY A 124 -10.25 -1.39 -20.87
CA GLY A 124 -11.51 -1.15 -20.16
C GLY A 124 -12.23 0.14 -20.57
N GLY A 125 -11.69 0.91 -21.52
CA GLY A 125 -12.35 2.10 -22.09
C GLY A 125 -11.92 3.44 -21.49
N ALA A 126 -11.00 3.47 -20.53
CA ALA A 126 -10.49 4.72 -19.96
C ALA A 126 -9.83 5.59 -21.05
N LYS A 127 -10.26 6.86 -21.13
CA LYS A 127 -9.79 7.81 -22.16
C LYS A 127 -8.64 8.70 -21.70
N HIS A 128 -8.55 8.94 -20.39
CA HIS A 128 -7.58 9.88 -19.82
C HIS A 128 -6.71 9.16 -18.78
N ILE A 129 -5.54 8.68 -19.22
CA ILE A 129 -4.60 7.95 -18.37
C ILE A 129 -3.31 8.77 -18.24
N ALA A 130 -2.92 9.08 -17.00
CA ALA A 130 -1.70 9.82 -16.68
C ALA A 130 -0.67 8.88 -16.03
N LEU A 131 0.43 8.63 -16.73
CA LEU A 131 1.57 7.86 -16.22
C LEU A 131 2.56 8.80 -15.55
N VAL A 132 2.75 8.61 -14.25
CA VAL A 132 3.63 9.43 -13.42
C VAL A 132 4.90 8.67 -13.09
N SER A 133 6.04 9.28 -13.35
CA SER A 133 7.36 8.73 -13.01
C SER A 133 8.38 9.84 -12.77
N ARG A 134 9.46 9.55 -12.03
CA ARG A 134 10.55 10.51 -11.81
C ARG A 134 11.37 10.79 -13.07
N SER A 135 11.61 9.76 -13.88
CA SER A 135 12.46 9.87 -15.07
C SER A 135 11.74 10.48 -16.28
N GLY A 136 10.40 10.42 -16.32
CA GLY A 136 9.60 10.75 -17.50
C GLY A 136 9.86 9.84 -18.71
N ARG A 137 10.67 8.78 -18.55
CA ARG A 137 11.09 7.86 -19.60
C ARG A 137 10.99 6.42 -19.11
N PRO A 138 10.43 5.50 -19.91
CA PRO A 138 10.36 4.10 -19.53
C PRO A 138 11.77 3.49 -19.46
N PRO A 139 12.01 2.59 -18.49
CA PRO A 139 13.20 1.74 -18.47
C PRO A 139 13.35 0.93 -19.76
N ALA A 140 14.55 0.39 -19.99
CA ALA A 140 14.93 -0.19 -21.29
C ALA A 140 14.04 -1.36 -21.73
N ASP A 141 13.77 -2.26 -20.80
CA ASP A 141 12.85 -3.41 -20.86
C ASP A 141 11.39 -2.99 -21.10
N CYS A 142 10.97 -1.84 -20.56
CA CYS A 142 9.60 -1.33 -20.65
C CYS A 142 9.32 -0.54 -21.94
N ARG A 143 10.34 -0.17 -22.73
CA ARG A 143 10.20 0.70 -23.92
C ARG A 143 9.22 0.18 -24.96
N MET A 144 9.25 -1.13 -25.24
CA MET A 144 8.37 -1.72 -26.24
C MET A 144 6.91 -1.72 -25.79
N ALA A 145 6.66 -2.05 -24.51
CA ALA A 145 5.32 -2.00 -23.92
C ALA A 145 4.78 -0.57 -23.93
N PHE A 146 5.59 0.42 -23.54
CA PHE A 146 5.21 1.83 -23.58
C PHE A 146 4.88 2.30 -25.00
N LYS A 147 5.69 1.94 -26.02
CA LYS A 147 5.44 2.32 -27.42
C LYS A 147 4.05 1.91 -27.91
N ARG A 148 3.52 0.77 -27.44
CA ARG A 148 2.16 0.30 -27.78
C ARG A 148 1.04 1.11 -27.14
N LEU A 149 1.33 1.82 -26.04
CA LEU A 149 0.37 2.60 -25.26
C LEU A 149 0.55 4.11 -25.40
N ALA A 150 1.67 4.59 -25.96
CA ALA A 150 2.07 6.00 -25.93
C ALA A 150 1.02 6.96 -26.49
N SER A 151 0.23 6.55 -27.48
CA SER A 151 -0.85 7.37 -28.05
C SER A 151 -2.13 7.41 -27.21
N LYS A 152 -2.22 6.58 -26.17
CA LYS A 152 -3.39 6.44 -25.28
C LYS A 152 -3.16 7.03 -23.88
N VAL A 153 -1.94 7.51 -23.59
CA VAL A 153 -1.54 7.95 -22.24
C VAL A 153 -0.81 9.29 -22.32
N SER A 154 -0.87 10.06 -21.24
CA SER A 154 0.00 11.22 -21.02
C SER A 154 1.09 10.85 -20.01
N VAL A 155 2.30 11.39 -20.19
CA VAL A 155 3.42 11.14 -19.29
C VAL A 155 3.73 12.40 -18.51
N HIS A 156 3.84 12.26 -17.18
CA HIS A 156 4.12 13.36 -16.26
C HIS A 156 5.34 13.03 -15.41
N THR A 157 6.25 13.99 -15.31
CA THR A 157 7.44 13.87 -14.47
C THR A 157 7.16 14.42 -13.08
N ALA A 158 7.21 13.57 -12.07
CA ALA A 158 7.04 13.97 -10.67
C ALA A 158 7.70 12.96 -9.73
N ASP A 159 8.34 13.45 -8.68
CA ASP A 159 8.63 12.65 -7.49
C ASP A 159 7.41 12.66 -6.56
N ILE A 160 6.71 11.54 -6.50
CA ILE A 160 5.50 11.43 -5.70
C ILE A 160 5.77 11.53 -4.19
N SER A 161 7.02 11.36 -3.74
CA SER A 161 7.42 11.61 -2.35
C SER A 161 7.57 13.10 -2.01
N SER A 162 7.57 13.99 -3.02
CA SER A 162 7.49 15.44 -2.87
C SER A 162 6.05 15.93 -2.97
N LEU A 163 5.55 16.56 -1.90
CA LEU A 163 4.20 17.13 -1.88
C LEU A 163 4.02 18.23 -2.94
N GLU A 164 5.06 19.01 -3.19
CA GLU A 164 5.06 20.07 -4.20
C GLU A 164 4.89 19.50 -5.61
N ASP A 165 5.65 18.44 -5.93
CA ASP A 165 5.57 17.76 -7.23
C ASP A 165 4.18 17.16 -7.46
N VAL A 166 3.61 16.52 -6.43
CA VAL A 166 2.25 15.95 -6.52
C VAL A 166 1.22 17.05 -6.76
N LYS A 167 1.26 18.16 -6.01
CA LYS A 167 0.35 19.29 -6.20
C LYS A 167 0.49 19.91 -7.59
N LYS A 168 1.72 20.10 -8.06
CA LYS A 168 2.02 20.63 -9.39
C LYS A 168 1.50 19.71 -10.49
N MET A 169 1.71 18.40 -10.35
CA MET A 169 1.21 17.39 -11.27
C MET A 169 -0.32 17.42 -11.33
N MET A 170 -1.01 17.32 -10.19
CA MET A 170 -2.49 17.37 -10.15
C MET A 170 -3.05 18.68 -10.74
N GLY A 171 -2.42 19.80 -10.41
CA GLY A 171 -2.78 21.10 -10.99
C GLY A 171 -2.55 21.19 -12.51
N SER A 172 -1.50 20.52 -13.02
CA SER A 172 -1.25 20.46 -14.47
C SER A 172 -2.28 19.62 -15.22
N LEU A 173 -2.75 18.50 -14.66
CA LEU A 173 -3.84 17.70 -15.24
C LEU A 173 -5.09 18.57 -15.43
N ALA A 174 -5.48 19.31 -14.39
CA ALA A 174 -6.61 20.23 -14.45
C ALA A 174 -6.42 21.35 -15.49
N LYS A 175 -5.24 21.98 -15.53
CA LYS A 175 -4.94 23.04 -16.51
C LYS A 175 -4.92 22.56 -17.96
N GLN A 176 -4.58 21.29 -18.19
CA GLN A 176 -4.64 20.65 -19.51
C GLN A 176 -6.07 20.29 -19.93
N GLY A 177 -7.07 20.60 -19.11
CA GLY A 177 -8.47 20.28 -19.37
C GLY A 177 -8.79 18.79 -19.21
N MET A 178 -7.95 18.04 -18.47
CA MET A 178 -8.28 16.65 -18.16
C MET A 178 -9.49 16.60 -17.23
N PRO A 179 -10.41 15.62 -17.41
CA PRO A 179 -11.52 15.44 -16.49
C PRO A 179 -11.05 15.15 -15.05
N PRO A 180 -11.91 15.28 -14.04
CA PRO A 180 -11.57 14.98 -12.65
C PRO A 180 -10.95 13.59 -12.49
N VAL A 181 -9.97 13.47 -11.60
CA VAL A 181 -9.36 12.18 -11.29
C VAL A 181 -10.36 11.33 -10.48
N GLN A 182 -10.68 10.15 -10.99
CA GLN A 182 -11.56 9.18 -10.31
C GLN A 182 -10.82 7.93 -9.85
N GLY A 183 -9.61 7.66 -10.34
CA GLY A 183 -8.86 6.50 -9.92
C GLY A 183 -7.37 6.78 -9.79
N ILE A 184 -6.78 6.23 -8.72
CA ILE A 184 -5.34 6.27 -8.49
C ILE A 184 -4.82 4.84 -8.36
N ILE A 185 -3.81 4.50 -9.15
CA ILE A 185 -3.01 3.29 -9.04
C ILE A 185 -1.61 3.68 -8.56
N HIS A 186 -1.25 3.27 -7.35
CA HIS A 186 0.04 3.56 -6.75
C HIS A 186 0.98 2.36 -6.86
N ALA A 187 1.76 2.32 -7.96
CA ALA A 187 2.77 1.31 -8.24
C ALA A 187 4.21 1.88 -8.17
N ALA A 188 4.40 3.08 -7.63
CA ALA A 188 5.73 3.63 -7.43
C ALA A 188 6.45 2.89 -6.30
N GLY A 189 7.69 2.48 -6.56
CA GLY A 189 8.53 1.80 -5.59
C GLY A 189 9.95 1.64 -6.11
N SER A 190 10.86 1.37 -5.17
CA SER A 190 12.24 0.99 -5.40
C SER A 190 12.59 -0.13 -4.43
N LEU A 191 13.63 -0.87 -4.75
CA LEU A 191 14.22 -1.91 -3.91
C LEU A 191 15.61 -1.43 -3.47
N SER A 192 16.02 -1.80 -2.26
CA SER A 192 17.32 -1.46 -1.69
C SER A 192 17.65 -2.54 -0.67
N ASP A 193 17.89 -3.74 -1.19
CA ASP A 193 17.93 -4.96 -0.39
C ASP A 193 19.21 -5.02 0.44
N ARG A 194 19.02 -5.19 1.75
CA ARG A 194 20.05 -5.26 2.80
C ARG A 194 19.48 -6.05 3.97
N MET A 195 20.33 -6.83 4.64
CA MET A 195 19.98 -7.40 5.94
C MET A 195 19.56 -6.26 6.88
N VAL A 196 18.62 -6.53 7.79
CA VAL A 196 18.08 -5.52 8.69
C VAL A 196 19.18 -4.86 9.53
N VAL A 197 20.19 -5.63 9.91
CA VAL A 197 21.35 -5.13 10.69
C VAL A 197 22.27 -4.20 9.89
N ASP A 198 22.21 -4.25 8.56
CA ASP A 198 23.01 -3.43 7.64
C ASP A 198 22.21 -2.26 7.05
N LEU A 199 20.94 -2.08 7.45
CA LEU A 199 20.10 -1.01 6.95
C LEU A 199 20.52 0.35 7.52
N GLU A 200 21.12 1.17 6.66
CA GLU A 200 21.29 2.60 6.95
C GLU A 200 20.04 3.42 6.60
N GLN A 201 19.97 4.64 7.14
CA GLN A 201 18.88 5.59 6.90
C GLN A 201 18.64 5.87 5.40
N ALA A 202 19.69 5.88 4.58
CA ALA A 202 19.57 6.08 3.14
C ALA A 202 18.77 4.95 2.46
N HIS A 203 19.04 3.69 2.81
CA HIS A 203 18.35 2.52 2.27
C HIS A 203 16.88 2.48 2.71
N LEU A 204 16.59 2.88 3.95
CA LEU A 204 15.22 3.06 4.43
C LEU A 204 14.51 4.14 3.63
N LYS A 205 15.11 5.32 3.50
CA LYS A 205 14.51 6.47 2.81
C LYS A 205 14.23 6.13 1.34
N GLU A 206 15.14 5.46 0.65
CA GLU A 206 14.98 5.08 -0.75
C GLU A 206 13.72 4.23 -0.99
N VAL A 207 13.42 3.28 -0.10
CA VAL A 207 12.29 2.36 -0.27
C VAL A 207 10.99 2.92 0.32
N LEU A 208 11.07 3.55 1.50
CA LEU A 208 9.90 4.11 2.18
C LEU A 208 9.40 5.39 1.51
N ALA A 209 10.26 6.25 0.95
CA ALA A 209 9.82 7.53 0.39
C ALA A 209 8.74 7.38 -0.71
N PRO A 210 8.91 6.57 -1.77
CA PRO A 210 7.90 6.45 -2.80
C PRO A 210 6.63 5.75 -2.30
N LYS A 211 6.74 4.76 -1.41
CA LYS A 211 5.57 3.99 -0.94
C LYS A 211 4.82 4.70 0.18
N VAL A 212 5.51 5.11 1.24
CA VAL A 212 4.92 5.69 2.44
C VAL A 212 4.59 7.17 2.22
N GLN A 213 5.61 8.01 2.05
CA GLN A 213 5.39 9.45 1.88
C GLN A 213 4.59 9.73 0.60
N GLY A 214 4.87 8.98 -0.47
CA GLY A 214 4.13 9.06 -1.72
C GLY A 214 2.64 8.81 -1.57
N THR A 215 2.26 7.76 -0.83
CA THR A 215 0.86 7.46 -0.53
C THR A 215 0.18 8.58 0.26
N LEU A 216 0.86 9.14 1.27
CA LEU A 216 0.34 10.27 2.05
C LEU A 216 0.10 11.50 1.18
N ASN A 217 1.07 11.87 0.35
CA ASN A 217 0.94 13.00 -0.57
C ASN A 217 -0.20 12.81 -1.57
N LEU A 218 -0.37 11.59 -2.11
CA LEU A 218 -1.46 11.26 -3.02
C LEU A 218 -2.82 11.29 -2.33
N HIS A 219 -2.91 10.85 -1.07
CA HIS A 219 -4.13 10.95 -0.27
C HIS A 219 -4.52 12.40 -0.04
N ASP A 220 -3.59 13.25 0.38
CA ASP A 220 -3.83 14.68 0.60
C ASP A 220 -4.26 15.38 -0.69
N ALA A 221 -3.57 15.08 -1.79
CA ALA A 221 -3.87 15.67 -3.09
C ALA A 221 -5.18 15.15 -3.71
N ALA A 222 -5.67 14.00 -3.27
CA ALA A 222 -6.97 13.46 -3.66
C ALA A 222 -8.11 13.88 -2.71
N SER A 223 -7.82 14.70 -1.69
CA SER A 223 -8.84 15.21 -0.77
C SER A 223 -9.91 16.00 -1.54
N GLY A 224 -11.18 15.67 -1.29
CA GLY A 224 -12.33 16.26 -1.99
C GLY A 224 -12.62 15.69 -3.39
N LEU A 225 -11.81 14.74 -3.90
CA LEU A 225 -12.12 14.03 -5.14
C LEU A 225 -13.05 12.84 -4.88
N ALA A 226 -14.05 12.69 -5.73
CA ALA A 226 -14.92 11.51 -5.75
C ALA A 226 -14.21 10.34 -6.46
N LEU A 227 -13.21 9.77 -5.79
CA LEU A 227 -12.52 8.58 -6.30
C LEU A 227 -13.47 7.37 -6.29
N GLU A 228 -13.39 6.55 -7.33
CA GLU A 228 -13.96 5.20 -7.37
C GLU A 228 -13.00 4.19 -6.74
N PHE A 229 -11.69 4.38 -6.94
CA PHE A 229 -10.68 3.50 -6.34
C PHE A 229 -9.35 4.22 -6.02
N PHE A 230 -8.69 3.71 -4.97
CA PHE A 230 -7.31 4.05 -4.62
C PHE A 230 -6.56 2.72 -4.42
N ALA A 231 -5.89 2.25 -5.47
CA ALA A 231 -5.24 0.95 -5.50
C ALA A 231 -3.76 1.07 -5.14
N LEU A 232 -3.35 0.41 -4.06
CA LEU A 232 -1.98 0.36 -3.56
C LEU A 232 -1.33 -0.97 -3.95
N PHE A 233 -0.16 -0.89 -4.55
CA PHE A 233 0.59 -2.08 -4.95
C PHE A 233 1.56 -2.45 -3.83
N SER A 234 1.07 -3.35 -2.98
CA SER A 234 1.82 -3.99 -1.91
C SER A 234 2.49 -5.27 -2.42
N SER A 235 3.04 -6.07 -1.51
CA SER A 235 3.72 -7.33 -1.82
C SER A 235 3.47 -8.37 -0.74
N VAL A 236 3.45 -9.64 -1.13
CA VAL A 236 3.46 -10.78 -0.19
C VAL A 236 4.64 -10.74 0.78
N ALA A 237 5.73 -10.02 0.45
CA ALA A 237 6.84 -9.77 1.35
C ALA A 237 6.41 -9.09 2.66
N ALA A 238 5.40 -8.22 2.64
CA ALA A 238 4.86 -7.62 3.85
C ALA A 238 4.25 -8.65 4.81
N LEU A 239 3.69 -9.73 4.27
CA LEU A 239 3.01 -10.78 5.02
C LEU A 239 3.99 -11.84 5.54
N LEU A 240 4.87 -12.33 4.66
CA LEU A 240 5.76 -13.46 4.97
C LEU A 240 7.09 -13.02 5.59
N GLY A 241 7.53 -11.80 5.30
CA GLY A 241 8.89 -11.33 5.55
C GLY A 241 9.87 -11.96 4.57
N THR A 242 10.55 -11.16 3.77
CA THR A 242 11.63 -11.65 2.91
C THR A 242 12.97 -11.24 3.52
N PRO A 243 13.93 -12.18 3.74
CA PRO A 243 15.27 -11.84 4.18
C PRO A 243 15.92 -10.78 3.28
N ALA A 244 16.71 -9.89 3.88
CA ALA A 244 17.33 -8.72 3.25
C ALA A 244 16.35 -7.70 2.65
N GLN A 245 15.05 -7.78 2.95
CA GLN A 245 14.04 -6.86 2.45
C GLN A 245 13.23 -6.19 3.57
N GLY A 246 13.82 -6.00 4.76
CA GLY A 246 13.11 -5.42 5.91
C GLY A 246 12.50 -4.04 5.64
N ASN A 247 13.20 -3.18 4.91
CA ASN A 247 12.70 -1.87 4.46
C ASN A 247 11.50 -1.99 3.49
N TYR A 248 11.53 -2.95 2.56
CA TYR A 248 10.45 -3.22 1.61
C TYR A 248 9.26 -3.86 2.30
N CYS A 249 9.47 -4.82 3.20
CA CYS A 249 8.41 -5.42 4.02
C CYS A 249 7.72 -4.34 4.86
N ALA A 250 8.49 -3.46 5.49
CA ALA A 250 7.97 -2.33 6.26
C ALA A 250 7.12 -1.38 5.40
N ALA A 251 7.64 -0.95 4.25
CA ALA A 251 6.95 -0.03 3.35
C ALA A 251 5.62 -0.61 2.82
N ASN A 252 5.57 -1.91 2.52
CA ASN A 252 4.36 -2.57 2.02
C ASN A 252 3.35 -2.84 3.15
N ALA A 253 3.79 -3.19 4.36
CA ALA A 253 2.91 -3.31 5.52
C ALA A 253 2.20 -1.99 5.85
N PHE A 254 2.87 -0.85 5.64
CA PHE A 254 2.23 0.47 5.70
C PHE A 254 1.09 0.61 4.68
N LEU A 255 1.28 0.19 3.42
CA LEU A 255 0.24 0.30 2.39
C LEU A 255 -1.00 -0.51 2.76
N ASP A 256 -0.81 -1.69 3.32
CA ASP A 256 -1.89 -2.57 3.76
C ASP A 256 -2.69 -1.93 4.91
N ALA A 257 -1.99 -1.41 5.92
CA ALA A 257 -2.63 -0.69 7.03
C ALA A 257 -3.29 0.63 6.57
N PHE A 258 -2.69 1.33 5.61
CA PHE A 258 -3.22 2.57 5.07
C PHE A 258 -4.51 2.35 4.27
N ALA A 259 -4.62 1.25 3.53
CA ALA A 259 -5.87 0.90 2.85
C ALA A 259 -7.01 0.67 3.86
N SER A 260 -6.74 -0.03 4.97
CA SER A 260 -7.71 -0.19 6.05
C SER A 260 -8.09 1.14 6.69
N HIS A 261 -7.09 2.01 6.97
CA HIS A 261 -7.34 3.35 7.49
C HIS A 261 -8.27 4.18 6.59
N ARG A 262 -8.04 4.18 5.25
CA ARG A 262 -8.91 4.86 4.30
C ARG A 262 -10.35 4.32 4.35
N ARG A 263 -10.52 2.99 4.37
CA ARG A 263 -11.85 2.36 4.41
C ARG A 263 -12.60 2.68 5.70
N ASP A 264 -11.91 2.74 6.84
CA ASP A 264 -12.50 3.15 8.13
C ASP A 264 -12.96 4.61 8.12
N HIS A 265 -12.44 5.44 7.21
CA HIS A 265 -12.88 6.82 6.96
C HIS A 265 -13.83 6.93 5.75
N ALA A 266 -14.44 5.81 5.33
CA ALA A 266 -15.34 5.73 4.18
C ALA A 266 -14.72 6.21 2.85
N LEU A 267 -13.39 6.17 2.74
CA LEU A 267 -12.66 6.48 1.52
C LEU A 267 -12.30 5.19 0.78
N PRO A 268 -12.41 5.14 -0.56
CA PRO A 268 -12.07 3.95 -1.32
C PRO A 268 -10.58 3.66 -1.19
N ALA A 269 -10.23 2.40 -0.93
CA ALA A 269 -8.87 1.89 -0.97
C ALA A 269 -8.82 0.37 -1.05
N VAL A 270 -7.91 -0.14 -1.88
CA VAL A 270 -7.52 -1.55 -1.92
C VAL A 270 -5.99 -1.62 -1.85
N SER A 271 -5.45 -2.51 -1.04
CA SER A 271 -4.05 -2.89 -1.08
C SER A 271 -3.94 -4.31 -1.59
N ILE A 272 -3.10 -4.55 -2.58
CA ILE A 272 -2.92 -5.88 -3.17
C ILE A 272 -1.48 -6.33 -2.89
N GLN A 273 -1.36 -7.40 -2.10
CA GLN A 273 -0.09 -8.05 -1.77
C GLN A 273 0.31 -9.01 -2.89
N TRP A 274 0.88 -8.48 -3.96
CA TRP A 274 1.25 -9.30 -5.10
C TRP A 274 2.37 -10.30 -4.76
N GLY A 275 2.26 -11.51 -5.31
CA GLY A 275 3.40 -12.42 -5.44
C GLY A 275 4.37 -11.99 -6.54
N PRO A 276 5.42 -12.78 -6.80
CA PRO A 276 6.32 -12.55 -7.92
C PRO A 276 5.56 -12.51 -9.25
N TRP A 277 5.91 -11.56 -10.11
CA TRP A 277 5.36 -11.46 -11.46
C TRP A 277 6.31 -12.13 -12.44
N ALA A 278 5.78 -12.99 -13.32
CA ALA A 278 6.52 -13.47 -14.47
C ALA A 278 6.60 -12.36 -15.54
N GLU A 279 7.71 -12.34 -16.28
CA GLU A 279 7.92 -11.45 -17.44
C GLU A 279 7.08 -11.85 -18.65
#